data_AF-A0A9E0YF03-F1
#
_entry.id   AF-A0A9E0YF03-F1
#
_cell.length_a   1.000
_cell.length_b   1.000
_cell.length_c   1.000
_cell.angle_alpha   90.00
_cell.angle_beta   90.00
_cell.angle_gamma   90.00
#
_symmetry.space_group_name_H-M   'P 1'
#
loop_
_entity.id
_entity.type
_entity.pdbx_description
1 polymer ?
#
loop_
_entity_poly.entity_id
_entity_poly.type
_entity_poly.pdbx_seq_one_letter_code
_entity_poly.pdbx_strand_id
1 'polypeptide(L)'
;MQFRAFATISVLHILSLSACTKPAESPSPVAPPPPVAVAAAPAPSGKPGECPGGIASLSGSQPLVAVGTAPSRLIVCGDSADDERYPGKVFATGFDILSVDAAGKASKPIHTEGELERALVYVEGEKLVVEDMIYVGENWVPAFRQAFACSGGKCAAAKETCIFKLPTGKSKWEPRQVKDMIVRAGEGKSLDESEVAAIKDFALAGDAPAKDFFVNGMAKLHLDGASAEEYETDRAIFRRMAACR
;
A
#
# COMPACT_ATOMS: atom_id res chain seq x y z
N MET A 1 24.62 -36.38 41.30
CA MET A 1 25.96 -36.13 40.74
C MET A 1 25.83 -34.90 39.85
N GLN A 2 25.90 -33.66 40.36
CA GLN A 2 27.12 -32.85 40.63
C GLN A 2 28.19 -32.92 39.53
N PHE A 3 28.42 -31.79 38.84
CA PHE A 3 29.69 -31.08 38.53
C PHE A 3 29.39 -30.06 37.41
N ARG A 4 29.22 -28.75 37.70
CA ARG A 4 30.21 -27.65 37.74
C ARG A 4 30.96 -27.38 36.42
N ALA A 5 30.61 -26.23 35.84
CA ALA A 5 31.40 -25.14 35.21
C ALA A 5 32.78 -25.44 34.60
N PHE A 6 33.11 -24.77 33.49
CA PHE A 6 34.23 -23.82 33.41
C PHE A 6 34.09 -22.89 32.19
N ALA A 7 34.46 -21.62 32.41
CA ALA A 7 34.58 -20.55 31.44
C ALA A 7 35.96 -20.54 30.78
N THR A 8 36.07 -19.97 29.58
CA THR A 8 37.35 -19.44 29.09
C THR A 8 37.15 -18.21 28.23
N ILE A 9 37.68 -17.10 28.73
CA ILE A 9 37.95 -15.84 28.05
C ILE A 9 39.28 -16.00 27.32
N SER A 10 39.36 -15.56 26.07
CA SER A 10 40.65 -15.32 25.38
C SER A 10 40.70 -13.89 24.86
N VAL A 11 41.54 -13.09 25.51
CA VAL A 11 42.05 -11.80 25.04
C VAL A 11 43.53 -12.02 24.75
N LEU A 12 43.99 -11.71 23.54
CA LEU A 12 45.36 -11.25 23.24
C LEU A 12 45.37 -10.74 21.78
N HIS A 13 45.47 -9.44 21.48
CA HIS A 13 46.65 -8.55 21.47
C HIS A 13 47.80 -8.98 20.53
N ILE A 14 48.18 -8.04 19.63
CA ILE A 14 49.55 -7.59 19.30
C ILE A 14 50.10 -7.78 17.86
N LEU A 15 50.54 -6.63 17.31
CA LEU A 15 51.56 -6.29 16.27
C LEU A 15 51.25 -6.64 14.80
N SER A 16 51.11 -5.67 13.88
CA SER A 16 52.08 -4.65 13.40
C SER A 16 53.34 -5.26 12.77
N LEU A 17 53.38 -5.29 11.43
CA LEU A 17 54.60 -5.36 10.64
C LEU A 17 54.46 -4.45 9.42
N SER A 18 55.16 -3.32 9.50
CA SER A 18 55.53 -2.48 8.36
C SER A 18 56.56 -3.21 7.50
N ALA A 19 56.37 -3.20 6.18
CA ALA A 19 57.43 -3.49 5.23
C ALA A 19 57.41 -2.43 4.12
N CYS A 20 58.50 -1.67 4.06
CA CYS A 20 58.85 -0.73 3.00
C CYS A 20 59.32 -1.50 1.75
N THR A 21 58.86 -1.09 0.56
CA THR A 21 59.57 -1.33 -0.70
C THR A 21 59.44 -0.14 -1.64
N LYS A 22 60.62 0.42 -1.94
CA LYS A 22 61.14 1.29 -3.02
C LYS A 22 60.21 2.02 -4.01
N PRO A 23 60.62 3.24 -4.49
CA PRO A 23 59.84 4.08 -5.38
C PRO A 23 60.08 3.73 -6.85
N ALA A 24 59.02 3.77 -7.65
CA ALA A 24 59.09 3.71 -9.10
C ALA A 24 58.37 4.93 -9.70
N GLU A 25 59.14 5.65 -10.53
CA GLU A 25 58.77 6.49 -11.67
C GLU A 25 57.47 7.32 -11.64
N SER A 26 57.68 8.64 -11.70
CA SER A 26 56.67 9.68 -11.89
C SER A 26 56.21 9.74 -13.36
N PRO A 27 54.92 9.51 -13.67
CA PRO A 27 54.33 10.02 -14.90
C PRO A 27 53.83 11.47 -14.69
N SER A 28 54.05 12.31 -15.71
CA SER A 28 53.61 13.70 -15.78
C SER A 28 52.13 13.91 -15.42
N PRO A 29 51.76 15.08 -14.88
CA PRO A 29 50.40 15.38 -14.45
C PRO A 29 49.48 15.51 -15.68
N VAL A 30 48.56 14.55 -15.82
CA VAL A 30 47.34 14.74 -16.60
C VAL A 30 46.45 15.70 -15.82
N ALA A 31 46.04 16.79 -16.46
CA ALA A 31 45.13 17.77 -15.86
C ALA A 31 43.87 17.06 -15.33
N PRO A 32 43.38 17.40 -14.12
CA PRO A 32 42.14 16.84 -13.63
C PRO A 32 41.01 17.18 -14.60
N PRO A 33 40.10 16.23 -14.92
CA PRO A 33 38.89 16.58 -15.65
C PRO A 33 38.15 17.67 -14.85
N PRO A 34 37.49 18.63 -15.54
CA PRO A 34 36.68 19.63 -14.86
C PRO A 34 35.69 18.90 -13.95
N PRO A 35 35.36 19.45 -12.75
CA PRO A 35 34.35 18.86 -11.90
C PRO A 35 33.08 18.72 -12.75
N VAL A 36 32.66 17.47 -12.97
CA VAL A 36 31.33 17.19 -13.50
C VAL A 36 30.39 17.83 -12.49
N ALA A 37 29.73 18.91 -12.92
CA ALA A 37 28.64 19.49 -12.16
C ALA A 37 27.64 18.36 -11.95
N VAL A 38 27.64 17.79 -10.74
CA VAL A 38 26.52 16.98 -10.28
C VAL A 38 25.37 17.98 -10.29
N ALA A 39 24.51 17.87 -11.30
CA ALA A 39 23.29 18.64 -11.36
C ALA A 39 22.60 18.42 -10.01
N ALA A 40 22.58 19.47 -9.19
CA ALA A 40 21.76 19.48 -7.99
C ALA A 40 20.36 19.08 -8.46
N ALA A 41 19.84 17.98 -7.92
CA ALA A 41 18.46 17.60 -8.15
C ALA A 41 17.61 18.86 -7.91
N PRO A 42 16.72 19.24 -8.85
CA PRO A 42 15.96 20.46 -8.73
C PRO A 42 15.29 20.49 -7.36
N ALA A 43 15.46 21.60 -6.64
CA ALA A 43 14.78 21.81 -5.37
C ALA A 43 13.27 21.62 -5.62
N PRO A 44 12.56 20.80 -4.82
CA PRO A 44 11.13 20.61 -5.01
C PRO A 44 10.43 21.97 -4.89
N SER A 45 9.84 22.41 -6.00
CA SER A 45 9.25 23.74 -6.19
C SER A 45 7.80 23.81 -5.72
N GLY A 46 7.53 23.36 -4.48
CA GLY A 46 6.20 23.48 -3.86
C GLY A 46 6.24 24.51 -2.74
N LYS A 47 5.20 25.34 -2.60
CA LYS A 47 5.04 26.14 -1.37
C LYS A 47 4.80 25.19 -0.18
N PRO A 48 5.19 25.58 1.05
CA PRO A 48 4.96 24.74 2.22
C PRO A 48 3.48 24.38 2.38
N GLY A 49 3.10 23.15 2.03
CA GLY A 49 1.71 22.66 2.15
C GLY A 49 0.99 22.42 0.84
N GLU A 50 1.67 22.51 -0.30
CA GLU A 50 1.16 22.00 -1.58
C GLU A 50 1.59 20.54 -1.79
N CYS A 51 0.79 19.80 -2.55
CA CYS A 51 1.17 18.47 -3.02
C CYS A 51 2.41 18.56 -3.94
N PRO A 52 3.44 17.74 -3.71
CA PRO A 52 4.68 17.81 -4.47
C PRO A 52 4.42 17.48 -5.96
N GLY A 53 5.07 18.24 -6.84
CA GLY A 53 5.04 17.97 -8.27
C GLY A 53 5.69 16.63 -8.58
N GLY A 54 4.91 15.67 -9.07
CA GLY A 54 5.36 14.29 -9.33
C GLY A 54 4.21 13.30 -9.48
N ILE A 55 3.06 13.59 -8.85
CA ILE A 55 1.79 12.96 -9.20
C ILE A 55 1.26 13.74 -10.41
N ALA A 56 1.16 13.10 -11.57
CA ALA A 56 0.98 13.75 -12.88
C ALA A 56 -0.23 14.71 -12.96
N SER A 57 -1.18 14.59 -12.04
CA SER A 57 -2.44 15.34 -12.02
C SER A 57 -2.50 16.48 -10.99
N LEU A 58 -1.56 16.60 -10.05
CA LEU A 58 -1.78 17.37 -8.80
C LEU A 58 -0.63 18.30 -8.36
N SER A 59 0.33 18.59 -9.23
CA SER A 59 1.42 19.51 -8.90
C SER A 59 0.89 20.89 -8.50
N GLY A 60 1.08 21.30 -7.25
CA GLY A 60 0.66 22.61 -6.74
C GLY A 60 -0.79 22.69 -6.23
N SER A 61 -1.52 21.56 -6.15
CA SER A 61 -2.84 21.53 -5.50
C SER A 61 -2.72 21.50 -3.97
N GLN A 62 -3.81 21.91 -3.30
CA GLN A 62 -3.93 21.74 -1.86
C GLN A 62 -4.15 20.27 -1.52
N PRO A 63 -3.60 19.77 -0.40
CA PRO A 63 -3.83 18.40 0.05
C PRO A 63 -5.30 18.20 0.43
N LEU A 64 -5.81 17.01 0.16
CA LEU A 64 -7.16 16.58 0.56
C LEU A 64 -7.33 16.61 2.07
N VAL A 65 -6.31 16.12 2.78
CA VAL A 65 -6.26 16.06 4.24
C VAL A 65 -4.82 16.34 4.69
N ALA A 66 -4.66 17.08 5.79
CA ALA A 66 -3.39 17.25 6.46
C ALA A 66 -3.56 17.06 7.97
N VAL A 67 -2.64 16.35 8.61
CA VAL A 67 -2.66 16.10 10.06
C VAL A 67 -1.27 16.14 10.67
N GLY A 68 -1.22 16.61 11.92
CA GLY A 68 0.00 16.75 12.70
C GLY A 68 0.65 18.12 12.57
N THR A 69 1.69 18.32 13.38
CA THR A 69 2.47 19.55 13.45
C THR A 69 3.96 19.23 13.30
N ALA A 70 4.80 20.26 13.14
CA ALA A 70 6.26 20.10 13.09
C ALA A 70 6.78 19.20 14.23
N PRO A 71 7.83 18.39 14.01
CA PRO A 71 8.74 18.42 12.86
C PRO A 71 8.25 17.67 11.61
N SER A 72 7.13 16.94 11.68
CA SER A 72 6.60 16.21 10.53
C SER A 72 5.08 16.14 10.57
N ARG A 73 4.45 16.48 9.45
CA ARG A 73 3.00 16.33 9.24
C ARG A 73 2.74 15.30 8.13
N LEU A 74 1.58 14.66 8.20
CA LEU A 74 1.07 13.84 7.10
C LEU A 74 0.19 14.70 6.20
N ILE A 75 0.31 14.49 4.90
CA ILE A 75 -0.60 15.05 3.90
C ILE A 75 -1.08 13.95 2.96
N VAL A 76 -2.27 14.15 2.42
CA VAL A 76 -2.90 13.28 1.43
C VAL A 76 -3.07 14.04 0.14
N CYS A 77 -2.52 13.48 -0.93
CA CYS A 77 -2.50 14.08 -2.25
C CYS A 77 -3.11 13.10 -3.25
N GLY A 78 -4.28 13.42 -3.78
CA GLY A 78 -4.99 12.56 -4.72
C GLY A 78 -6.27 13.23 -5.20
N ASP A 79 -7.10 12.44 -5.85
CA ASP A 79 -8.43 12.86 -6.25
C ASP A 79 -9.45 12.55 -5.14
N SER A 80 -10.47 13.41 -5.03
CA SER A 80 -11.61 13.18 -4.16
C SER A 80 -12.90 13.19 -4.96
N ALA A 81 -13.88 12.42 -4.52
CA ALA A 81 -15.26 12.57 -4.94
C ALA A 81 -16.10 13.02 -3.76
N ASP A 82 -17.11 13.83 -4.04
CA ASP A 82 -18.11 14.20 -3.04
C ASP A 82 -19.04 13.00 -2.79
N ASP A 83 -19.07 12.50 -1.55
CA ASP A 83 -20.01 11.46 -1.13
C ASP A 83 -20.62 11.84 0.23
N GLU A 84 -21.84 12.38 0.18
CA GLU A 84 -22.56 12.85 1.36
C GLU A 84 -22.89 11.75 2.37
N ARG A 85 -22.75 10.46 2.01
CA ARG A 85 -22.98 9.33 2.92
C ARG A 85 -21.97 9.29 4.07
N TYR A 86 -20.82 9.96 3.94
CA TYR A 86 -19.73 9.91 4.90
C TYR A 86 -19.36 11.30 5.44
N PRO A 87 -20.22 11.91 6.28
CA PRO A 87 -19.98 13.25 6.79
C PRO A 87 -18.67 13.34 7.58
N GLY A 88 -17.86 14.34 7.26
CA GLY A 88 -16.57 14.58 7.91
C GLY A 88 -15.43 13.64 7.46
N LYS A 89 -15.65 12.84 6.41
CA LYS A 89 -14.63 12.01 5.77
C LYS A 89 -14.47 12.42 4.30
N VAL A 90 -13.27 12.28 3.77
CA VAL A 90 -12.99 12.48 2.34
C VAL A 90 -13.06 11.13 1.65
N PHE A 91 -13.89 11.02 0.61
CA PHE A 91 -13.91 9.85 -0.25
C PHE A 91 -12.88 10.05 -1.36
N ALA A 92 -11.78 9.31 -1.31
CA ALA A 92 -10.57 9.56 -2.10
C ALA A 92 -10.19 8.38 -3.01
N THR A 93 -9.48 8.71 -4.09
CA THR A 93 -9.09 7.78 -5.16
C THR A 93 -7.74 8.17 -5.72
N GLY A 94 -6.89 7.20 -6.11
CA GLY A 94 -5.61 7.51 -6.75
C GLY A 94 -4.76 8.50 -5.93
N PHE A 95 -4.48 8.17 -4.67
CA PHE A 95 -3.86 9.12 -3.74
C PHE A 95 -2.57 8.58 -3.12
N ASP A 96 -1.67 9.50 -2.78
CA ASP A 96 -0.48 9.24 -1.99
C ASP A 96 -0.60 9.86 -0.59
N ILE A 97 -0.06 9.14 0.39
CA ILE A 97 0.18 9.66 1.74
C ILE A 97 1.65 9.96 1.89
N LEU A 98 1.96 11.20 2.22
CA LEU A 98 3.32 11.72 2.30
C LEU A 98 3.57 12.30 3.69
N SER A 99 4.81 12.21 4.18
CA SER A 99 5.26 13.06 5.28
C SER A 99 5.90 14.33 4.73
N VAL A 100 5.67 15.45 5.40
CA VAL A 100 6.26 16.74 5.06
C VAL A 100 6.97 17.28 6.30
N ASP A 101 8.24 17.66 6.14
CA ASP A 101 9.03 18.22 7.22
C ASP A 101 8.72 19.70 7.49
N ALA A 102 9.34 20.27 8.52
CA ALA A 102 9.17 21.68 8.88
C ALA A 102 9.61 22.67 7.77
N ALA A 103 10.48 22.24 6.83
CA ALA A 103 10.90 23.04 5.69
C ALA A 103 9.96 22.91 4.49
N GLY A 104 8.89 22.10 4.59
CA GLY A 104 7.95 21.85 3.51
C GLY A 104 8.40 20.78 2.52
N LYS A 105 9.49 20.05 2.79
CA LYS A 105 9.97 18.99 1.91
C LYS A 105 9.18 17.70 2.14
N ALA A 106 8.61 17.17 1.06
CA ALA A 106 7.89 15.91 1.08
C ALA A 106 8.84 14.69 1.05
N SER A 107 8.45 13.61 1.72
CA SER A 107 9.08 12.29 1.63
C SER A 107 8.68 11.56 0.34
N LYS A 108 9.20 10.34 0.16
CA LYS A 108 8.53 9.36 -0.71
C LYS A 108 7.16 8.99 -0.14
N PRO A 109 6.21 8.50 -0.97
CA PRO A 109 4.94 7.97 -0.48
C PRO A 109 5.17 6.92 0.60
N ILE A 110 4.45 7.08 1.71
CA ILE A 110 4.35 6.09 2.79
C ILE A 110 3.28 5.06 2.42
N HIS A 111 2.26 5.51 1.69
CA HIS A 111 1.16 4.72 1.14
C HIS A 111 0.79 5.30 -0.22
N THR A 112 0.41 4.41 -1.14
CA THR A 112 -0.10 4.76 -2.46
C THR A 112 -1.33 3.90 -2.69
N GLU A 113 -2.44 4.55 -3.01
CA GLU A 113 -3.71 3.93 -3.37
C GLU A 113 -3.89 4.04 -4.89
N GLY A 114 -4.33 2.95 -5.53
CA GLY A 114 -4.58 2.91 -6.97
C GLY A 114 -5.79 3.75 -7.41
N GLU A 115 -5.89 4.01 -8.72
CA GLU A 115 -6.98 4.81 -9.31
C GLU A 115 -8.35 4.11 -9.24
N LEU A 116 -8.36 2.78 -9.29
CA LEU A 116 -9.56 1.95 -9.18
C LEU A 116 -9.96 1.69 -7.73
N GLU A 117 -9.03 1.89 -6.80
CA GLU A 117 -9.26 1.72 -5.38
C GLU A 117 -9.94 2.97 -4.80
N ARG A 118 -10.71 2.76 -3.74
CA ARG A 118 -11.57 3.78 -3.13
C ARG A 118 -11.35 3.71 -1.63
N ALA A 119 -11.07 4.85 -1.00
CA ALA A 119 -10.89 4.89 0.44
C ALA A 119 -11.61 6.05 1.09
N LEU A 120 -12.00 5.87 2.35
CA LEU A 120 -12.37 6.96 3.23
C LEU A 120 -11.14 7.44 3.98
N VAL A 121 -10.85 8.73 3.88
CA VAL A 121 -9.69 9.36 4.50
C VAL A 121 -10.17 10.42 5.47
N TYR A 122 -9.74 10.33 6.73
CA TYR A 122 -10.16 11.25 7.77
C TYR A 122 -9.15 11.34 8.92
N VAL A 123 -9.35 12.32 9.80
CA VAL A 123 -8.49 12.56 10.96
C VAL A 123 -9.16 12.04 12.22
N GLU A 124 -8.44 11.24 13.00
CA GLU A 124 -8.86 10.79 14.33
C GLU A 124 -7.77 11.14 15.35
N GLY A 125 -8.01 12.22 16.12
CA GLY A 125 -6.99 12.80 16.99
C GLY A 125 -5.80 13.34 16.17
N GLU A 126 -4.60 12.86 16.45
CA GLU A 126 -3.36 13.22 15.71
C GLU A 126 -3.00 12.23 14.60
N LYS A 127 -3.92 11.31 14.26
CA LYS A 127 -3.69 10.26 13.28
C LYS A 127 -4.49 10.53 12.01
N LEU A 128 -3.88 10.21 10.88
CA LEU A 128 -4.61 10.03 9.63
C LEU A 128 -5.15 8.61 9.60
N VAL A 129 -6.42 8.43 9.25
CA VAL A 129 -7.03 7.12 9.10
C VAL A 129 -7.49 6.96 7.66
N VAL A 130 -7.17 5.80 7.11
CA VAL A 130 -7.64 5.32 5.81
C VAL A 130 -8.48 4.09 6.06
N GLU A 131 -9.70 4.09 5.55
CA GLU A 131 -10.56 2.91 5.47
C GLU A 131 -10.78 2.56 4.00
N ASP A 132 -10.15 1.49 3.53
CA ASP A 132 -10.30 1.00 2.15
C ASP A 132 -11.71 0.43 1.98
N MET A 133 -12.32 0.80 0.87
CA MET A 133 -13.71 0.51 0.58
C MET A 133 -13.79 -0.61 -0.45
N ILE A 134 -14.73 -1.52 -0.25
CA ILE A 134 -15.06 -2.56 -1.23
C ILE A 134 -16.49 -2.37 -1.70
N TYR A 135 -16.73 -2.58 -3.00
CA TYR A 135 -18.06 -2.45 -3.58
C TYR A 135 -18.85 -3.74 -3.41
N VAL A 136 -19.98 -3.68 -2.70
CA VAL A 136 -20.82 -4.84 -2.41
C VAL A 136 -22.30 -4.53 -2.63
N GLY A 137 -22.97 -5.37 -3.42
CA GLY A 137 -24.37 -5.19 -3.81
C GLY A 137 -24.52 -3.97 -4.72
N GLU A 138 -24.54 -2.78 -4.11
CA GLU A 138 -24.58 -1.47 -4.79
C GLU A 138 -23.92 -0.37 -3.92
N ASN A 139 -23.15 -0.76 -2.90
CA ASN A 139 -22.63 0.17 -1.90
C ASN A 139 -21.14 -0.06 -1.65
N TRP A 140 -20.42 1.03 -1.49
CA TRP A 140 -19.06 1.01 -0.94
C TRP A 140 -19.14 0.75 0.56
N VAL A 141 -18.42 -0.25 1.05
CA VAL A 141 -18.39 -0.65 2.47
C VAL A 141 -16.93 -0.67 2.94
N PRO A 142 -16.61 -0.09 4.11
CA PRO A 142 -15.25 -0.13 4.64
C PRO A 142 -14.85 -1.55 5.02
N ALA A 143 -13.68 -1.98 4.56
CA ALA A 143 -13.21 -3.35 4.73
C ALA A 143 -11.89 -3.44 5.52
N PHE A 144 -10.95 -2.57 5.19
CA PHE A 144 -9.63 -2.53 5.81
C PHE A 144 -9.43 -1.15 6.41
N ARG A 145 -8.77 -1.09 7.56
CA ARG A 145 -8.48 0.15 8.25
C ARG A 145 -7.01 0.22 8.58
N GLN A 146 -6.38 1.32 8.18
CA GLN A 146 -5.00 1.62 8.49
C GLN A 146 -4.90 3.04 9.06
N ALA A 147 -4.12 3.18 10.12
CA ALA A 147 -3.85 4.48 10.75
C ALA A 147 -2.40 4.87 10.52
N PHE A 148 -2.16 6.15 10.27
CA PHE A 148 -0.83 6.71 10.04
C PHE A 148 -0.58 7.79 11.09
N ALA A 149 0.62 7.78 11.66
CA ALA A 149 1.01 8.72 12.70
C ALA A 149 2.48 9.09 12.56
N CYS A 150 2.85 10.27 13.04
CA CYS A 150 4.24 10.72 13.14
C CYS A 150 4.71 10.65 14.59
N SER A 151 5.91 10.12 14.81
CA SER A 151 6.59 10.12 16.10
C SER A 151 8.08 10.35 15.89
N GLY A 152 8.66 11.29 16.63
CA GLY A 152 10.09 11.62 16.53
C GLY A 152 10.54 12.05 15.13
N GLY A 153 9.67 12.75 14.38
CA GLY A 153 9.95 13.19 13.01
C GLY A 153 9.91 12.09 11.94
N LYS A 154 9.39 10.91 12.27
CA LYS A 154 9.15 9.82 11.32
C LYS A 154 7.68 9.47 11.31
N CYS A 155 7.10 9.37 10.12
CA CYS A 155 5.72 8.96 9.97
C CYS A 155 5.65 7.53 9.45
N ALA A 156 4.72 6.75 9.97
CA ALA A 156 4.57 5.35 9.61
C ALA A 156 3.11 4.94 9.68
N ALA A 157 2.80 3.89 8.92
CA ALA A 157 1.54 3.20 8.99
C ALA A 157 1.55 2.21 10.16
N ALA A 158 0.45 2.14 10.90
CA ALA A 158 0.16 1.04 11.80
C ALA A 158 -0.15 -0.23 10.99
N LYS A 159 -0.16 -1.37 11.69
CA LYS A 159 -0.65 -2.63 11.11
C LYS A 159 -2.10 -2.42 10.66
N GLU A 160 -2.39 -2.83 9.43
CA GLU A 160 -3.75 -2.87 8.90
C GLU A 160 -4.63 -3.78 9.77
N THR A 161 -5.88 -3.35 9.94
CA THR A 161 -6.92 -4.10 10.66
C THR A 161 -8.11 -4.32 9.76
N CYS A 162 -8.70 -5.50 9.86
CA CYS A 162 -9.85 -5.85 9.03
C CYS A 162 -11.13 -5.53 9.79
N ILE A 163 -11.91 -4.62 9.24
CA ILE A 163 -13.14 -4.09 9.83
C ILE A 163 -14.38 -4.49 9.03
N PHE A 164 -14.18 -5.20 7.92
CA PHE A 164 -15.27 -5.65 7.06
C PHE A 164 -16.30 -6.46 7.83
N LYS A 165 -17.56 -6.05 7.71
CA LYS A 165 -18.70 -6.81 8.18
C LYS A 165 -19.42 -7.37 6.97
N LEU A 166 -19.59 -8.69 6.93
CA LEU A 166 -20.27 -9.39 5.85
C LEU A 166 -21.66 -8.77 5.68
N PRO A 167 -21.99 -8.19 4.52
CA PRO A 167 -23.34 -7.74 4.27
C PRO A 167 -24.24 -8.97 4.19
N THR A 168 -25.34 -8.94 4.95
CA THR A 168 -26.40 -9.95 4.84
C THR A 168 -27.26 -9.59 3.63
N GLY A 169 -26.79 -9.94 2.44
CA GLY A 169 -27.52 -9.77 1.18
C GLY A 169 -28.26 -11.04 0.77
N LYS A 170 -29.36 -10.87 0.02
CA LYS A 170 -30.01 -11.97 -0.70
C LYS A 170 -29.42 -12.02 -2.10
N SER A 171 -28.65 -13.06 -2.42
CA SER A 171 -28.31 -13.33 -3.83
C SER A 171 -29.54 -13.88 -4.55
N LYS A 172 -29.67 -13.57 -5.84
CA LYS A 172 -30.66 -14.23 -6.73
C LYS A 172 -30.28 -15.68 -7.04
N TRP A 173 -29.03 -16.06 -6.75
CA TRP A 173 -28.49 -17.38 -7.02
C TRP A 173 -28.60 -18.27 -5.78
N GLU A 174 -28.97 -19.53 -6.00
CA GLU A 174 -28.99 -20.54 -4.97
C GLU A 174 -27.56 -21.07 -4.70
N PRO A 175 -27.22 -21.47 -3.46
CA PRO A 175 -25.90 -22.00 -3.12
C PRO A 175 -25.44 -23.16 -4.01
N ARG A 176 -26.38 -23.99 -4.48
CA ARG A 176 -26.09 -25.10 -5.40
C ARG A 176 -25.62 -24.61 -6.77
N GLN A 177 -26.24 -23.55 -7.31
CA GLN A 177 -25.88 -23.00 -8.60
C GLN A 177 -24.46 -22.43 -8.58
N VAL A 178 -24.11 -21.72 -7.51
CA VAL A 178 -22.76 -21.17 -7.33
C VAL A 178 -21.72 -22.28 -7.18
N LYS A 179 -22.04 -23.35 -6.45
CA LYS A 179 -21.18 -24.53 -6.38
C LYS A 179 -20.93 -25.14 -7.77
N ASP A 180 -21.98 -25.27 -8.57
CA ASP A 180 -21.86 -25.81 -9.93
C ASP A 180 -21.05 -24.88 -10.85
N MET A 181 -21.13 -23.57 -10.68
CA MET A 181 -20.26 -22.59 -11.37
C MET A 181 -18.78 -22.81 -11.02
N ILE A 182 -18.46 -22.92 -9.72
CA ILE A 182 -17.08 -23.13 -9.25
C ILE A 182 -16.51 -24.44 -9.80
N VAL A 183 -17.30 -25.52 -9.78
CA VAL A 183 -16.89 -26.82 -10.34
C VAL A 183 -16.60 -26.70 -11.84
N ARG A 184 -17.52 -26.08 -12.61
CA ARG A 184 -17.31 -25.85 -14.06
C ARG A 184 -16.05 -25.05 -14.33
N ALA A 185 -15.79 -24.01 -13.54
CA ALA A 185 -14.59 -23.19 -13.69
C ALA A 185 -13.30 -23.99 -13.43
N GLY A 186 -13.30 -24.87 -12.42
CA GLY A 186 -12.20 -25.79 -12.14
C GLY A 186 -11.98 -26.83 -13.25
N GLU A 187 -13.02 -27.16 -14.03
CA GLU A 187 -12.90 -27.97 -15.26
C GLU A 187 -12.37 -27.17 -16.46
N GLY A 188 -12.04 -25.89 -16.28
CA GLY A 188 -11.55 -25.01 -17.33
C GLY A 188 -12.63 -24.43 -18.24
N LYS A 189 -13.91 -24.56 -17.86
CA LYS A 189 -15.01 -23.87 -18.56
C LYS A 189 -14.99 -22.39 -18.17
N SER A 190 -15.23 -21.53 -19.14
CA SER A 190 -15.32 -20.10 -18.91
C SER A 190 -16.57 -19.73 -18.13
N LEU A 191 -16.43 -18.78 -17.22
CA LEU A 191 -17.54 -18.10 -16.58
C LEU A 191 -17.77 -16.73 -17.23
N ASP A 192 -19.02 -16.30 -17.27
CA ASP A 192 -19.39 -14.93 -17.63
C ASP A 192 -19.34 -13.98 -16.41
N GLU A 193 -19.47 -12.68 -16.67
CA GLU A 193 -19.45 -11.63 -15.64
C GLU A 193 -20.51 -11.83 -14.55
N SER A 194 -21.72 -12.27 -14.92
CA SER A 194 -22.80 -12.49 -13.95
C SER A 194 -22.52 -13.70 -13.05
N GLU A 195 -21.84 -14.72 -13.56
CA GLU A 195 -21.40 -15.88 -12.78
C GLU A 195 -20.26 -15.51 -11.83
N VAL A 196 -19.29 -14.72 -12.28
CA VAL A 196 -18.19 -14.22 -11.43
C VAL A 196 -18.74 -13.33 -10.31
N ALA A 197 -19.66 -12.41 -10.63
CA ALA A 197 -20.34 -11.58 -9.64
C ALA A 197 -21.13 -12.41 -8.61
N ALA A 198 -21.79 -13.49 -9.03
CA ALA A 198 -22.48 -14.40 -8.12
C ALA A 198 -21.53 -15.08 -7.14
N ILE A 199 -20.38 -15.57 -7.62
CA ILE A 199 -19.37 -16.19 -6.76
C ILE A 199 -18.80 -15.13 -5.79
N LYS A 200 -18.58 -13.89 -6.24
CA LYS A 200 -18.16 -12.77 -5.38
C LYS A 200 -19.13 -12.55 -4.23
N ASP A 201 -20.43 -12.45 -4.51
CA ASP A 201 -21.45 -12.24 -3.48
C ASP A 201 -21.42 -13.34 -2.42
N PHE A 202 -21.29 -14.60 -2.84
CA PHE A 202 -21.18 -15.74 -1.92
C PHE A 202 -19.89 -15.73 -1.11
N ALA A 203 -18.76 -15.37 -1.73
CA ALA A 203 -17.48 -15.23 -1.07
C ALA A 203 -17.54 -14.11 0.00
N LEU A 204 -18.16 -12.97 -0.32
CA LEU A 204 -18.43 -11.87 0.61
C LEU A 204 -19.47 -12.22 1.67
N ALA A 205 -20.34 -13.19 1.44
CA ALA A 205 -21.28 -13.71 2.44
C ALA A 205 -20.64 -14.75 3.38
N GLY A 206 -19.42 -15.21 3.10
CA GLY A 206 -18.69 -16.12 3.97
C GLY A 206 -18.45 -17.52 3.40
N ASP A 207 -18.98 -17.84 2.22
CA ASP A 207 -18.87 -19.17 1.63
C ASP A 207 -17.41 -19.53 1.32
N ALA A 208 -16.94 -20.64 1.89
CA ALA A 208 -15.54 -21.04 1.79
C ALA A 208 -15.13 -21.46 0.36
N PRO A 209 -15.89 -22.29 -0.36
CA PRO A 209 -15.62 -22.58 -1.77
C PRO A 209 -15.53 -21.33 -2.65
N ALA A 210 -16.46 -20.39 -2.48
CA ALA A 210 -16.47 -19.15 -3.23
C ALA A 210 -15.26 -18.26 -2.90
N LYS A 211 -14.85 -18.18 -1.61
CA LYS A 211 -13.61 -17.48 -1.24
C LYS A 211 -12.38 -18.12 -1.88
N ASP A 212 -12.31 -19.45 -1.86
CA ASP A 212 -11.18 -20.21 -2.39
C ASP A 212 -11.00 -20.00 -3.90
N PHE A 213 -12.13 -19.87 -4.63
CA PHE A 213 -12.15 -19.53 -6.05
C PHE A 213 -11.32 -18.28 -6.37
N PHE A 214 -11.51 -17.19 -5.63
CA PHE A 214 -10.76 -15.94 -5.83
C PHE A 214 -9.31 -16.04 -5.33
N VAL A 215 -9.10 -16.60 -4.14
CA VAL A 215 -7.76 -16.68 -3.53
C VAL A 215 -6.80 -17.48 -4.40
N ASN A 216 -7.24 -18.63 -4.90
CA ASN A 216 -6.42 -19.57 -5.67
C ASN A 216 -6.44 -19.30 -7.18
N GLY A 217 -7.38 -18.49 -7.69
CA GLY A 217 -7.46 -18.12 -9.11
C GLY A 217 -7.74 -19.32 -10.02
N MET A 218 -8.82 -20.05 -9.74
CA MET A 218 -9.08 -21.36 -10.34
C MET A 218 -9.63 -21.35 -11.78
N ALA A 219 -9.82 -20.19 -12.41
CA ALA A 219 -10.61 -20.11 -13.64
C ALA A 219 -9.85 -19.55 -14.86
N LYS A 220 -10.08 -20.19 -16.02
CA LYS A 220 -9.94 -19.52 -17.32
C LYS A 220 -11.17 -18.65 -17.52
N LEU A 221 -11.01 -17.34 -17.41
CA LEU A 221 -12.12 -16.39 -17.50
C LEU A 221 -12.15 -15.76 -18.90
N HIS A 222 -13.34 -15.68 -19.50
CA HIS A 222 -13.60 -14.90 -20.71
C HIS A 222 -14.20 -13.55 -20.29
N LEU A 223 -13.38 -12.77 -19.59
CA LEU A 223 -13.72 -11.41 -19.20
C LEU A 223 -13.13 -10.45 -20.22
N ASP A 224 -13.84 -9.36 -20.49
CA ASP A 224 -13.28 -8.25 -21.24
C ASP A 224 -12.22 -7.50 -20.41
N GLY A 225 -11.58 -6.48 -20.98
CA GLY A 225 -10.48 -5.78 -20.32
C GLY A 225 -10.89 -5.20 -18.95
N ALA A 226 -12.05 -4.54 -18.87
CA ALA A 226 -12.54 -3.94 -17.64
C ALA A 226 -12.91 -5.01 -16.60
N SER A 227 -13.63 -6.04 -17.01
CA SER A 227 -14.07 -7.09 -16.10
C SER A 227 -12.91 -7.95 -15.59
N ALA A 228 -11.84 -8.10 -16.38
CA ALA A 228 -10.61 -8.75 -15.94
C ALA A 228 -9.88 -7.94 -14.86
N GLU A 229 -9.83 -6.62 -14.99
CA GLU A 229 -9.25 -5.72 -13.98
C GLU A 229 -10.06 -5.74 -12.67
N GLU A 230 -11.39 -5.72 -12.76
CA GLU A 230 -12.28 -5.87 -11.60
C GLU A 230 -12.07 -7.22 -10.90
N TYR A 231 -11.95 -8.30 -11.66
CA TYR A 231 -11.70 -9.63 -11.10
C TYR A 231 -10.36 -9.70 -10.35
N GLU A 232 -9.28 -9.15 -10.91
CA GLU A 232 -7.99 -9.13 -10.21
C GLU A 232 -8.02 -8.21 -8.97
N THR A 233 -8.77 -7.11 -9.01
CA THR A 233 -9.04 -6.28 -7.84
C THR A 233 -9.75 -7.07 -6.74
N ASP A 234 -10.80 -7.82 -7.09
CA ASP A 234 -11.52 -8.69 -6.16
C ASP A 234 -10.62 -9.79 -5.58
N ARG A 235 -9.78 -10.41 -6.41
CA ARG A 235 -8.80 -11.39 -5.93
C ARG A 235 -7.82 -10.79 -4.93
N ALA A 236 -7.31 -9.59 -5.19
CA ALA A 236 -6.44 -8.88 -4.26
C ALA A 236 -7.16 -8.63 -2.93
N ILE A 237 -8.41 -8.17 -2.96
CA ILE A 237 -9.26 -8.00 -1.78
C ILE A 237 -9.40 -9.32 -1.02
N PHE A 238 -9.78 -10.43 -1.66
CA PHE A 238 -9.98 -11.70 -0.96
C PHE A 238 -8.69 -12.26 -0.36
N ARG A 239 -7.54 -12.04 -1.00
CA ARG A 239 -6.22 -12.39 -0.42
C ARG A 239 -5.90 -11.55 0.80
N ARG A 240 -6.16 -10.24 0.75
CA ARG A 240 -6.04 -9.34 1.90
C ARG A 240 -6.95 -9.80 3.04
N MET A 241 -8.21 -10.10 2.76
CA MET A 241 -9.17 -10.65 3.72
C MET A 241 -8.72 -11.99 4.33
N ALA A 242 -8.05 -12.86 3.56
CA ALA A 242 -7.54 -14.13 4.07
C ALA A 242 -6.39 -13.93 5.07
N ALA A 243 -5.57 -12.89 4.90
CA ALA A 243 -4.49 -12.52 5.81
C ALA A 243 -4.96 -11.89 7.14
N CYS A 244 -6.26 -11.59 7.25
CA CYS A 244 -6.89 -11.02 8.45
C CYS A 244 -7.12 -12.03 9.59
N ARG A 245 -6.80 -13.30 9.40
CA ARG A 245 -7.08 -14.40 10.34
C ARG A 245 -5.96 -14.60 11.36
#